data_AF-A0A7S0N072-F1
#
_entry.id   AF-A0A7S0N072-F1
#
_cell.length_a   1.000
_cell.length_b   1.000
_cell.length_c   1.000
_cell.angle_alpha   90.00
_cell.angle_beta   90.00
_cell.angle_gamma   90.00
#
_symmetry.space_group_name_H-M   'P 1'
#
loop_
_entity.id
_entity.type
_entity.pdbx_description
1 polymer ?
#
loop_
_entity_poly.entity_id
_entity_poly.type
_entity_poly.pdbx_seq_one_letter_code
_entity_poly.pdbx_strand_id
1 'polypeptide(L)'
;ELHAGALSVNRPLIAAVRAFAHAGGVVYGECGGLMYLGRSIQTDATTQHEMCGIFNFRTRLNKDTKIGYVEVKTQPTCRLFPPNQIVRGQVYTFSEVVYERVVCGLSGESKVPWNEDYEATLQIPNARPVHEGYAIKSVLASYVHLHFGSNPAFAVELVHRCRKVGKVAAAAAMEADAAARAAYALGGRKQLAFKPEGSEGYGRGPLLTNGHPVSPLSSRASTATGSEIGYAEHIPLGGQKRLKRYPPDPLSPTEGDRRVWGDPGGLHSRASSISERSGA
;
A
#
# COMPACT_ATOMS: atom_id res chain seq x y z
N GLU A 1 5.84 5.86 -0.14
CA GLU A 1 4.93 6.86 -0.73
C GLU A 1 5.28 8.25 -0.24
N LEU A 2 5.89 9.09 -1.09
CA LEU A 2 6.35 10.44 -0.71
C LEU A 2 5.19 11.44 -0.59
N HIS A 3 4.03 11.11 -1.14
CA HIS A 3 2.85 11.97 -1.16
C HIS A 3 1.74 11.50 -0.22
N ALA A 4 2.07 10.71 0.81
CA ALA A 4 1.09 10.15 1.75
C ALA A 4 0.15 11.22 2.36
N GLY A 5 0.69 12.39 2.70
CA GLY A 5 -0.10 13.54 3.16
C GLY A 5 -1.15 13.98 2.13
N ALA A 6 -0.72 14.30 0.91
CA ALA A 6 -1.60 14.76 -0.17
C ALA A 6 -2.65 13.70 -0.55
N LEU A 7 -2.25 12.44 -0.60
CA LEU A 7 -3.16 11.31 -0.87
C LEU A 7 -4.23 11.17 0.21
N SER A 8 -3.85 11.31 1.49
CA SER A 8 -4.79 11.16 2.60
C SER A 8 -5.86 12.25 2.65
N VAL A 9 -5.50 13.49 2.27
CA VAL A 9 -6.46 14.60 2.24
C VAL A 9 -7.34 14.59 0.99
N ASN A 10 -7.00 13.79 -0.03
CA ASN A 10 -7.82 13.60 -1.22
C ASN A 10 -9.00 12.65 -0.93
N ARG A 11 -9.90 13.10 -0.04
CA ARG A 11 -11.10 12.37 0.38
C ARG A 11 -12.01 11.99 -0.80
N PRO A 12 -12.21 12.83 -1.84
CA PRO A 12 -13.01 12.44 -3.00
C PRO A 12 -12.44 11.22 -3.74
N LEU A 13 -11.12 11.20 -4.01
CA LEU A 13 -10.50 10.05 -4.67
C LEU A 13 -10.58 8.78 -3.80
N ILE A 14 -10.32 8.90 -2.50
CA ILE A 14 -10.44 7.78 -1.55
C ILE A 14 -11.86 7.20 -1.61
N ALA A 15 -12.89 8.05 -1.54
CA ALA A 15 -14.29 7.63 -1.59
C ALA A 15 -14.63 6.96 -2.93
N ALA A 16 -14.18 7.54 -4.05
CA ALA A 16 -14.42 7.00 -5.38
C ALA A 16 -13.79 5.62 -5.58
N VAL A 17 -12.52 5.44 -5.19
CA VAL A 17 -11.81 4.15 -5.31
C VAL A 17 -12.47 3.08 -4.44
N ARG A 18 -12.85 3.42 -3.20
CA ARG A 18 -13.59 2.50 -2.32
C ARG A 18 -14.92 2.08 -2.96
N ALA A 19 -15.72 3.04 -3.40
CA ALA A 19 -17.03 2.76 -4.00
C ALA A 19 -16.90 1.91 -5.27
N PHE A 20 -15.94 2.24 -6.14
CA PHE A 20 -15.63 1.48 -7.35
C PHE A 20 -15.30 0.01 -7.02
N ALA A 21 -14.38 -0.22 -6.08
CA ALA A 21 -13.99 -1.55 -5.63
C ALA A 21 -15.17 -2.32 -5.01
N HIS A 22 -15.96 -1.68 -4.13
CA HIS A 22 -17.10 -2.32 -3.48
C HIS A 22 -18.20 -2.72 -4.47
N ALA A 23 -18.41 -1.93 -5.52
CA ALA A 23 -19.38 -2.17 -6.58
C ALA A 23 -18.91 -3.18 -7.66
N GLY A 24 -17.77 -3.85 -7.46
CA GLY A 24 -17.27 -4.90 -8.35
C GLY A 24 -16.36 -4.39 -9.48
N GLY A 25 -15.81 -3.19 -9.34
CA GLY A 25 -14.75 -2.69 -10.21
C GLY A 25 -13.47 -3.51 -10.13
N VAL A 26 -12.69 -3.47 -11.20
CA VAL A 26 -11.37 -4.12 -11.29
C VAL A 26 -10.29 -3.13 -10.86
N VAL A 27 -9.53 -3.46 -9.80
CA VAL A 27 -8.48 -2.60 -9.27
C VAL A 27 -7.20 -3.41 -9.12
N TYR A 28 -6.11 -2.92 -9.70
CA TYR A 28 -4.78 -3.49 -9.56
C TYR A 28 -3.84 -2.45 -8.96
N GLY A 29 -3.24 -2.75 -7.80
CA GLY A 29 -2.35 -1.83 -7.09
C GLY A 29 -0.98 -2.45 -6.84
N GLU A 30 0.06 -1.93 -7.49
CA GLU A 30 1.45 -2.32 -7.24
C GLU A 30 2.15 -1.36 -6.28
N CYS A 31 2.98 -1.86 -5.37
CA CYS A 31 3.83 -1.11 -4.45
C CYS A 31 3.09 0.05 -3.75
N GLY A 32 3.29 1.31 -4.16
CA GLY A 32 2.54 2.46 -3.63
C GLY A 32 1.01 2.31 -3.76
N GLY A 33 0.54 1.65 -4.82
CA GLY A 33 -0.86 1.27 -4.99
C GLY A 33 -1.34 0.29 -3.92
N LEU A 34 -0.54 -0.72 -3.55
CA LEU A 34 -0.85 -1.61 -2.42
C LEU A 34 -0.99 -0.80 -1.12
N MET A 35 -0.06 0.12 -0.89
CA MET A 35 -0.08 0.98 0.30
C MET A 35 -1.35 1.85 0.34
N TYR A 36 -1.73 2.42 -0.81
CA TYR A 36 -2.92 3.26 -0.96
C TYR A 36 -4.24 2.48 -0.84
N LEU A 37 -4.26 1.19 -1.18
CA LEU A 37 -5.44 0.33 -1.02
C LEU A 37 -5.62 -0.18 0.41
N GLY A 38 -4.57 -0.15 1.24
CA GLY A 38 -4.63 -0.45 2.68
C GLY A 38 -5.36 0.62 3.49
N ARG A 39 -5.50 0.40 4.81
CA ARG A 39 -6.13 1.34 5.75
C ARG A 39 -5.37 2.65 5.88
N SER A 40 -4.05 2.57 5.97
CA SER A 40 -3.20 3.74 6.21
C SER A 40 -1.75 3.48 5.88
N ILE A 41 -1.00 4.58 5.71
CA ILE A 41 0.46 4.59 5.60
C ILE A 41 1.01 5.30 6.83
N GLN A 42 1.84 4.60 7.59
CA GLN A 42 2.64 5.17 8.67
C GLN A 42 3.98 5.63 8.07
N THR A 43 4.24 6.95 8.08
CA THR A 43 5.47 7.53 7.52
C THR A 43 6.59 7.64 8.54
N ASP A 44 6.25 7.78 9.82
CA ASP A 44 7.16 7.82 10.95
C ASP A 44 6.48 7.31 12.23
N ALA A 45 7.15 7.39 13.39
CA ALA A 45 6.63 6.89 14.65
C ALA A 45 5.29 7.53 15.09
N THR A 46 5.03 8.76 14.64
CA THR A 46 3.93 9.61 15.10
C THR A 46 2.90 9.91 14.01
N THR A 47 3.31 9.84 12.74
CA THR A 47 2.49 10.28 11.61
C THR A 47 1.90 9.08 10.88
N GLN A 48 0.58 9.06 10.82
CA GLN A 48 -0.21 8.08 10.09
C GLN A 48 -1.22 8.77 9.18
N HIS A 49 -1.28 8.32 7.93
CA HIS A 49 -2.12 8.87 6.89
C HIS A 49 -3.16 7.85 6.46
N GLU A 50 -4.45 8.17 6.62
CA GLU A 50 -5.55 7.32 6.17
C GLU A 50 -5.59 7.19 4.64
N MET A 51 -5.93 6.00 4.16
CA MET A 51 -5.98 5.65 2.74
C MET A 51 -7.34 5.02 2.40
N CYS A 52 -7.42 4.17 1.35
CA CYS A 52 -8.68 3.60 0.90
C CYS A 52 -9.30 2.64 1.91
N GLY A 53 -8.52 1.88 2.67
CA GLY A 53 -9.04 0.89 3.62
C GLY A 53 -9.86 -0.23 2.96
N ILE A 54 -9.54 -0.57 1.70
CA ILE A 54 -10.11 -1.74 1.03
C ILE A 54 -9.54 -3.00 1.67
N PHE A 55 -8.23 -3.01 1.93
CA PHE A 55 -7.60 -4.05 2.73
C PHE A 55 -7.49 -3.61 4.17
N ASN A 56 -7.79 -4.53 5.10
CA ASN A 56 -7.71 -4.31 6.54
C ASN A 56 -6.28 -4.47 7.08
N PHE A 57 -5.27 -3.96 6.36
CA PHE A 57 -3.89 -3.85 6.85
C PHE A 57 -3.43 -2.40 6.77
N ARG A 58 -2.40 -2.05 7.52
CA ARG A 58 -1.67 -0.78 7.35
C ARG A 58 -0.29 -1.07 6.78
N THR A 59 0.34 -0.06 6.21
CA THR A 59 1.73 -0.14 5.78
C THR A 59 2.57 0.83 6.59
N ARG A 60 3.84 0.49 6.78
CA ARG A 60 4.80 1.37 7.45
C ARG A 60 6.01 1.57 6.55
N LEU A 61 6.45 2.82 6.42
CA LEU A 61 7.72 3.13 5.78
C LEU A 61 8.87 2.68 6.67
N ASN A 62 9.81 1.98 6.07
CA ASN A 62 11.01 1.46 6.69
C ASN A 62 12.24 2.18 6.12
N LYS A 63 13.34 2.11 6.87
CA LYS A 63 14.65 2.61 6.39
C LYS A 63 15.33 1.61 5.46
N ASP A 64 15.06 0.33 5.63
CA ASP A 64 15.66 -0.73 4.84
C ASP A 64 14.92 -0.91 3.52
N THR A 65 15.69 -1.01 2.43
CA THR A 65 15.15 -1.24 1.09
C THR A 65 15.29 -2.70 0.71
N LYS A 66 14.22 -3.29 0.19
CA LYS A 66 14.21 -4.62 -0.43
C LYS A 66 14.17 -4.45 -1.93
N ILE A 67 15.19 -4.96 -2.61
CA ILE A 67 15.34 -4.89 -4.07
C ILE A 67 15.62 -6.30 -4.59
N GLY A 68 14.95 -6.70 -5.67
CA GLY A 68 15.28 -7.93 -6.36
C GLY A 68 14.33 -8.26 -7.49
N TYR A 69 14.80 -9.06 -8.44
CA TYR A 69 13.93 -9.70 -9.42
C TYR A 69 13.16 -10.83 -8.74
N VAL A 70 11.90 -10.97 -9.12
CA VAL A 70 11.01 -12.00 -8.60
C VAL A 70 10.34 -12.74 -9.74
N GLU A 71 10.12 -14.03 -9.53
CA GLU A 71 9.16 -14.81 -10.28
C GLU A 71 7.89 -14.94 -9.45
N VAL A 72 6.74 -14.69 -10.07
CA VAL A 72 5.42 -14.79 -9.46
C VAL A 72 4.66 -15.91 -10.15
N LYS A 73 4.19 -16.86 -9.35
CA LYS A 73 3.20 -17.85 -9.76
C LYS A 73 1.85 -17.47 -9.18
N THR A 74 0.85 -17.31 -10.03
CA THR A 74 -0.54 -17.06 -9.58
C THR A 74 -1.17 -18.33 -9.02
N GLN A 75 -1.88 -18.21 -7.91
CA GLN A 75 -2.65 -19.29 -7.31
C GLN A 75 -3.86 -19.68 -8.17
N PRO A 76 -4.43 -20.90 -7.99
CA PRO A 76 -5.65 -21.32 -8.68
C PRO A 76 -6.85 -20.38 -8.45
N THR A 77 -6.86 -19.67 -7.32
CA THR A 77 -7.92 -18.72 -6.95
C THR A 77 -7.77 -17.35 -7.59
N CYS A 78 -6.66 -17.07 -8.30
CA CYS A 78 -6.39 -15.76 -8.86
C CYS A 78 -7.46 -15.35 -9.86
N ARG A 79 -8.16 -14.26 -9.55
CA ARG A 79 -9.29 -13.76 -10.37
C ARG A 79 -8.90 -12.73 -11.40
N LEU A 80 -7.79 -12.03 -11.16
CA LEU A 80 -7.40 -10.87 -11.94
C LEU A 80 -6.44 -11.22 -13.09
N PHE A 81 -5.67 -12.29 -12.91
CA PHE A 81 -4.70 -12.79 -13.86
C PHE A 81 -4.94 -14.28 -14.15
N PRO A 82 -4.36 -14.84 -15.23
CA PRO A 82 -4.53 -16.24 -15.56
C PRO A 82 -4.04 -17.14 -14.40
N PRO A 83 -4.85 -18.06 -13.86
CA PRO A 83 -4.44 -18.90 -12.73
C PRO A 83 -3.36 -19.89 -13.11
N ASN A 84 -2.52 -20.27 -12.15
CA ASN A 84 -1.40 -21.20 -12.32
C ASN A 84 -0.40 -20.80 -13.42
N GLN A 85 -0.32 -19.52 -13.77
CA GLN A 85 0.68 -19.00 -14.69
C GLN A 85 1.83 -18.32 -13.96
N ILE A 86 2.96 -18.22 -14.65
CA ILE A 86 4.19 -17.61 -14.17
C ILE A 86 4.43 -16.30 -14.91
N VAL A 87 4.85 -15.27 -14.17
CA VAL A 87 5.26 -13.97 -14.70
C VAL A 87 6.45 -13.48 -13.90
N ARG A 88 7.35 -12.72 -14.53
CA ARG A 88 8.47 -12.08 -13.82
C ARG A 88 8.08 -10.68 -13.38
N GLY A 89 8.78 -10.20 -12.38
CA GLY A 89 8.64 -8.84 -11.91
C GLY A 89 9.85 -8.42 -11.09
N GLN A 90 9.68 -7.32 -10.37
CA GLN A 90 10.68 -6.77 -9.49
C GLN A 90 10.03 -6.24 -8.23
N VAL A 91 10.69 -6.44 -7.10
CA VAL A 91 10.36 -5.77 -5.85
C VAL A 91 11.33 -4.64 -5.64
N TYR A 92 10.80 -3.46 -5.36
CA TYR A 92 11.56 -2.30 -4.90
C TYR A 92 10.71 -1.61 -3.83
N THR A 93 10.92 -2.00 -2.58
CA THR A 93 10.08 -1.50 -1.48
C THR A 93 10.92 -1.06 -0.29
N PHE A 94 10.54 0.10 0.24
CA PHE A 94 11.01 0.68 1.50
C PHE A 94 9.87 0.67 2.53
N SER A 95 8.99 -0.33 2.45
CA SER A 95 7.83 -0.44 3.33
C SER A 95 7.48 -1.89 3.62
N GLU A 96 6.67 -2.11 4.64
CA GLU A 96 6.12 -3.41 4.98
C GLU A 96 4.63 -3.33 5.31
N VAL A 97 3.91 -4.43 5.06
CA VAL A 97 2.56 -4.60 5.57
C VAL A 97 2.65 -4.94 7.05
N VAL A 98 1.87 -4.23 7.87
CA VAL A 98 1.74 -4.47 9.31
C VAL A 98 0.34 -4.98 9.58
N TYR A 99 0.27 -6.20 10.10
CA TYR A 99 -0.97 -6.81 10.57
C TYR A 99 -1.18 -6.53 12.06
N GLU A 100 -2.39 -6.14 12.43
CA GLU A 100 -2.79 -6.05 13.83
C GLU A 100 -3.14 -7.46 14.32
N ARG A 101 -2.50 -7.89 15.42
CA ARG A 101 -2.74 -9.20 16.03
C ARG A 101 -3.66 -9.03 17.24
N VAL A 102 -4.74 -9.80 17.30
CA VAL A 102 -5.60 -9.95 18.48
C VAL A 102 -4.80 -10.42 19.68
N VAL A 103 -4.99 -9.89 20.88
CA VAL A 103 -4.47 -10.48 22.12
C VAL A 103 -5.65 -10.90 23.01
N CYS A 104 -5.52 -12.02 23.73
CA CYS A 104 -6.51 -12.60 24.65
C CYS A 104 -7.79 -13.21 24.01
N GLY A 105 -7.69 -13.89 22.86
CA GLY A 105 -8.83 -14.64 22.29
C GLY A 105 -9.99 -13.79 21.75
N LEU A 106 -9.91 -12.47 21.87
CA LEU A 106 -10.77 -11.49 21.20
C LEU A 106 -10.33 -11.17 19.77
N SER A 107 -9.25 -11.81 19.31
CA SER A 107 -9.18 -12.32 17.95
C SER A 107 -8.39 -13.62 17.97
N GLY A 108 -9.14 -14.71 17.85
CA GLY A 108 -8.64 -15.87 17.12
C GLY A 108 -8.43 -15.50 15.66
N GLU A 109 -7.57 -16.26 14.98
CA GLU A 109 -7.39 -16.29 13.52
C GLU A 109 -8.41 -15.44 12.79
N SER A 110 -8.14 -14.13 12.70
CA SER A 110 -8.99 -13.26 11.90
C SER A 110 -8.65 -13.70 10.50
N LYS A 111 -9.46 -14.63 9.97
CA LYS A 111 -9.35 -15.13 8.61
C LYS A 111 -9.26 -13.88 7.78
N VAL A 112 -8.04 -13.57 7.35
CA VAL A 112 -7.77 -12.28 6.73
C VAL A 112 -8.72 -12.21 5.55
N PRO A 113 -9.52 -11.13 5.39
CA PRO A 113 -10.64 -11.14 4.46
C PRO A 113 -10.19 -11.08 2.99
N TRP A 114 -8.94 -11.46 2.70
CA TRP A 114 -8.31 -11.49 1.40
C TRP A 114 -7.62 -12.83 1.15
N ASN A 115 -7.53 -13.20 -0.12
CA ASN A 115 -6.65 -14.28 -0.57
C ASN A 115 -5.22 -13.75 -0.78
N GLU A 116 -4.25 -14.65 -0.80
CA GLU A 116 -2.89 -14.38 -1.25
C GLU A 116 -2.72 -15.08 -2.60
N ASP A 117 -3.05 -14.38 -3.67
CA ASP A 117 -3.15 -14.95 -5.01
C ASP A 117 -1.80 -15.11 -5.71
N TYR A 118 -0.69 -14.68 -5.10
CA TYR A 118 0.67 -14.84 -5.62
C TYR A 118 1.52 -15.72 -4.70
N GLU A 119 2.32 -16.57 -5.31
CA GLU A 119 3.54 -17.14 -4.73
C GLU A 119 4.73 -16.48 -5.42
N ALA A 120 5.41 -15.58 -4.70
CA ALA A 120 6.55 -14.82 -5.20
C ALA A 120 7.86 -15.44 -4.71
N THR A 121 8.81 -15.64 -5.61
CA THR A 121 10.13 -16.17 -5.30
C THR A 121 11.20 -15.22 -5.84
N LEU A 122 12.10 -14.75 -4.97
CA LEU A 122 13.26 -13.97 -5.39
C LEU A 122 14.17 -14.81 -6.29
N GLN A 123 14.70 -14.22 -7.34
CA GLN A 123 15.63 -14.88 -8.25
C GLN A 123 17.07 -14.87 -7.69
N ILE A 124 17.24 -15.50 -6.52
CA ILE A 124 18.53 -15.72 -5.86
C ILE A 124 18.64 -17.16 -5.37
N PRO A 125 19.86 -17.71 -5.22
CA PRO A 125 20.03 -19.09 -4.74
C PRO A 125 19.34 -19.32 -3.39
N ASN A 126 18.61 -20.43 -3.28
CA ASN A 126 17.90 -20.86 -2.07
C ASN A 126 16.80 -19.90 -1.59
N ALA A 127 16.31 -18.99 -2.44
CA ALA A 127 15.13 -18.20 -2.14
C ALA A 127 13.93 -19.12 -1.88
N ARG A 128 13.23 -18.86 -0.77
CA ARG A 128 11.97 -19.54 -0.49
C ARG A 128 10.82 -18.74 -1.09
N PRO A 129 9.78 -19.40 -1.61
CA PRO A 129 8.56 -18.72 -2.00
C PRO A 129 7.91 -18.03 -0.81
N VAL A 130 7.31 -16.87 -1.06
CA VAL A 130 6.47 -16.15 -0.10
C VAL A 130 5.10 -15.92 -0.72
N HIS A 131 4.06 -16.05 0.09
CA HIS A 131 2.71 -15.72 -0.34
C HIS A 131 2.47 -14.22 -0.23
N GLU A 132 1.99 -13.61 -1.31
CA GLU A 132 1.56 -12.22 -1.39
C GLU A 132 0.47 -12.06 -2.45
N GLY A 133 0.29 -10.86 -3.02
CA GLY A 133 -0.78 -10.62 -3.99
C GLY A 133 -2.15 -10.65 -3.31
N TYR A 134 -2.33 -9.75 -2.35
CA TYR A 134 -3.54 -9.66 -1.54
C TYR A 134 -4.74 -9.35 -2.42
N ALA A 135 -5.76 -10.20 -2.37
CA ALA A 135 -6.91 -10.11 -3.26
C ALA A 135 -8.25 -10.17 -2.53
N ILE A 136 -9.14 -9.21 -2.84
CA ILE A 136 -10.54 -9.17 -2.39
C ILE A 136 -11.42 -8.93 -3.62
N LYS A 137 -12.31 -9.88 -3.93
CA LYS A 137 -13.17 -9.82 -5.13
C LYS A 137 -12.33 -9.61 -6.41
N SER A 138 -12.42 -8.43 -7.03
CA SER A 138 -11.71 -8.03 -8.26
C SER A 138 -10.63 -6.99 -8.00
N VAL A 139 -10.22 -6.83 -6.74
CA VAL A 139 -9.11 -5.99 -6.31
C VAL A 139 -7.91 -6.88 -5.98
N LEU A 140 -6.75 -6.57 -6.54
CA LEU A 140 -5.48 -7.23 -6.21
C LEU A 140 -4.41 -6.19 -5.91
N ALA A 141 -3.67 -6.39 -4.82
CA ALA A 141 -2.57 -5.53 -4.38
C ALA A 141 -1.30 -6.34 -4.12
N SER A 142 -0.15 -5.90 -4.64
CA SER A 142 1.14 -6.58 -4.44
C SER A 142 2.30 -5.58 -4.34
N TYR A 143 3.39 -5.96 -3.67
CA TYR A 143 4.64 -5.18 -3.74
C TYR A 143 5.43 -5.45 -5.02
N VAL A 144 5.10 -6.51 -5.74
CA VAL A 144 5.73 -6.84 -7.02
C VAL A 144 5.23 -5.89 -8.10
N HIS A 145 6.18 -5.32 -8.82
CA HIS A 145 5.95 -4.68 -10.11
C HIS A 145 6.05 -5.75 -11.20
N LEU A 146 4.92 -6.11 -11.81
CA LEU A 146 4.92 -7.15 -12.83
C LEU A 146 5.54 -6.63 -14.13
N HIS A 147 6.44 -7.43 -14.71
CA HIS A 147 6.90 -7.22 -16.06
C HIS A 147 5.99 -7.98 -17.02
N PHE A 148 4.92 -7.33 -17.48
CA PHE A 148 3.96 -7.93 -18.43
C PHE A 148 4.61 -8.46 -19.72
N GLY A 149 5.75 -7.93 -20.14
CA GLY A 149 6.50 -8.44 -21.30
C GLY A 149 7.04 -9.87 -21.11
N SER A 150 7.25 -10.31 -19.86
CA SER A 150 7.67 -11.68 -19.57
C SER A 150 6.55 -12.71 -19.76
N ASN A 151 5.28 -12.28 -19.67
CA ASN A 151 4.11 -13.09 -19.99
C ASN A 151 2.92 -12.20 -20.39
N PRO A 152 2.73 -11.90 -21.69
CA PRO A 152 1.69 -11.01 -22.17
C PRO A 152 0.25 -11.43 -21.81
N ALA A 153 0.00 -12.70 -21.50
CA ALA A 153 -1.31 -13.19 -21.10
C ALA A 153 -1.87 -12.48 -19.86
N PHE A 154 -0.99 -12.01 -18.97
CA PHE A 154 -1.38 -11.24 -17.78
C PHE A 154 -2.02 -9.90 -18.15
N ALA A 155 -1.41 -9.15 -19.09
CA ALA A 155 -1.97 -7.88 -19.54
C ALA A 155 -3.28 -8.08 -20.31
N VAL A 156 -3.33 -9.10 -21.18
CA VAL A 156 -4.54 -9.45 -21.93
C VAL A 156 -5.69 -9.79 -20.99
N GLU A 157 -5.44 -10.62 -19.98
CA GLU A 157 -6.48 -11.01 -19.02
C GLU A 157 -6.94 -9.83 -18.16
N LEU A 158 -6.02 -8.97 -17.70
CA LEU A 158 -6.39 -7.76 -16.96
C LEU A 158 -7.34 -6.88 -17.78
N VAL A 159 -7.02 -6.61 -19.05
CA VAL A 159 -7.89 -5.83 -19.94
C VAL A 159 -9.23 -6.53 -20.17
N HIS A 160 -9.23 -7.86 -20.35
CA HIS A 160 -10.45 -8.65 -20.48
C HIS A 160 -11.35 -8.54 -19.25
N ARG A 161 -10.77 -8.57 -18.04
CA ARG A 161 -11.50 -8.36 -16.78
C ARG A 161 -12.08 -6.95 -16.70
N CYS A 162 -11.31 -5.93 -17.06
CA CYS A 162 -11.77 -4.54 -17.09
C CYS A 162 -12.97 -4.35 -18.04
N ARG A 163 -12.99 -5.00 -19.21
CA ARG A 163 -14.10 -4.93 -20.17
C ARG A 163 -15.42 -5.51 -19.63
N LYS A 164 -15.36 -6.40 -18.64
CA LYS A 164 -16.53 -7.00 -18.00
C LYS A 164 -17.08 -6.18 -16.84
N VAL A 165 -16.41 -5.11 -16.44
CA VAL A 165 -16.88 -4.23 -15.36
C VAL A 165 -18.14 -3.51 -15.82
N GLY A 166 -19.23 -3.69 -15.07
CA GLY A 166 -20.49 -3.01 -15.35
C GLY A 166 -20.44 -1.50 -15.07
N LYS A 167 -21.32 -0.74 -15.72
CA LYS A 167 -21.44 0.72 -15.52
C LYS A 167 -21.76 1.11 -14.07
N VAL A 168 -22.35 0.19 -13.30
CA VAL A 168 -22.65 0.39 -11.87
C VAL A 168 -21.41 0.75 -11.07
N ALA A 169 -20.26 0.13 -11.33
CA ALA A 169 -19.04 0.44 -10.60
C ALA A 169 -18.55 1.87 -10.87
N ALA A 170 -18.57 2.29 -12.14
CA ALA A 170 -18.21 3.65 -12.53
C ALA A 170 -19.19 4.69 -11.93
N ALA A 171 -20.50 4.42 -11.97
CA ALA A 171 -21.51 5.29 -11.38
C ALA A 171 -21.31 5.45 -9.87
N ALA A 172 -21.07 4.34 -9.15
CA ALA A 172 -20.80 4.37 -7.71
C ALA A 172 -19.57 5.22 -7.36
N ALA A 173 -18.51 5.15 -8.18
CA ALA A 173 -17.31 5.97 -8.01
C ALA A 173 -17.61 7.47 -8.19
N MET A 174 -18.36 7.82 -9.25
CA MET A 174 -18.74 9.21 -9.54
C MET A 174 -19.64 9.81 -8.45
N GLU A 175 -20.61 9.03 -7.97
CA GLU A 175 -21.51 9.44 -6.88
C GLU A 175 -20.73 9.68 -5.58
N ALA A 176 -19.81 8.77 -5.24
CA ALA A 176 -18.98 8.90 -4.04
C ALA A 176 -18.01 10.09 -4.11
N ASP A 177 -17.39 10.35 -5.27
CA ASP A 177 -16.56 11.54 -5.49
C ASP A 177 -17.38 12.83 -5.30
N ALA A 178 -18.55 12.91 -5.95
CA ALA A 178 -19.43 14.07 -5.88
C ALA A 178 -19.90 14.34 -4.43
N ALA A 179 -20.33 13.30 -3.72
CA ALA A 179 -20.74 13.39 -2.32
C ALA A 179 -19.60 13.88 -1.42
N ALA A 180 -18.38 13.35 -1.60
CA ALA A 180 -17.21 13.75 -0.83
C ALA A 180 -16.79 15.21 -1.10
N ARG A 181 -16.85 15.67 -2.36
CA ARG A 181 -16.61 17.07 -2.72
C ARG A 181 -17.65 18.01 -2.12
N ALA A 182 -18.92 17.62 -2.16
CA ALA A 182 -20.00 18.40 -1.56
C ALA A 182 -19.81 18.51 -0.03
N ALA A 183 -19.47 17.41 0.64
CA ALA A 183 -19.16 17.41 2.07
C ALA A 183 -17.98 18.33 2.41
N TYR A 184 -16.91 18.29 1.61
CA TYR A 184 -15.76 19.19 1.78
C TYR A 184 -16.15 20.67 1.63
N ALA A 185 -16.94 21.00 0.59
CA ALA A 185 -17.42 22.37 0.37
C ALA A 185 -18.30 22.86 1.53
N LEU A 186 -19.16 22.01 2.08
CA LEU A 186 -19.99 22.34 3.25
C LEU A 186 -19.16 22.47 4.54
N GLY A 187 -18.16 21.62 4.74
CA GLY A 187 -17.23 21.71 5.87
C GLY A 187 -16.37 22.98 5.84
N GLY A 188 -15.88 23.37 4.66
CA GLY A 188 -15.15 24.64 4.46
C GLY A 188 -16.05 25.86 4.70
N ARG A 189 -17.32 25.82 4.29
CA ARG A 189 -18.30 26.87 4.64
C ARG A 189 -18.56 26.97 6.14
N LYS A 190 -18.60 25.85 6.87
CA LYS A 190 -18.73 25.87 8.35
C LYS A 190 -17.51 26.46 9.06
N GLN A 191 -16.30 26.23 8.56
CA GLN A 191 -15.08 26.85 9.09
C GLN A 191 -15.00 28.36 8.79
N LEU A 192 -15.43 28.80 7.60
CA LEU A 192 -15.50 30.23 7.26
C LEU A 192 -16.65 30.97 7.97
N ALA A 193 -17.73 30.26 8.32
CA ALA A 193 -18.86 30.82 9.08
C ALA A 193 -18.57 30.97 10.58
N PHE A 194 -17.49 30.36 11.10
CA PHE A 194 -17.01 30.64 12.45
C PHE A 194 -16.11 31.89 12.42
N LYS A 195 -16.75 33.05 12.40
CA LYS A 195 -16.10 34.33 12.71
C LYS A 195 -16.30 34.56 14.22
N PRO A 196 -15.24 34.73 15.03
CA PRO A 196 -15.46 35.11 16.43
C PRO A 196 -16.05 36.52 16.43
N GLU A 197 -17.29 36.64 16.88
CA GLU A 197 -17.85 37.93 17.25
C GLU A 197 -17.15 38.42 18.51
N GLY A 198 -16.66 39.67 18.47
CA GLY A 198 -16.23 40.40 19.66
C GLY A 198 -14.71 40.47 19.87
N SER A 199 -14.02 41.27 19.05
CA SER A 199 -12.86 42.02 19.52
C SER A 199 -13.18 43.51 19.47
N GLU A 200 -14.14 43.94 20.32
CA GLU A 200 -14.21 45.34 20.73
C GLU A 200 -13.31 45.55 21.95
N GLY A 201 -12.58 46.66 21.93
CA GLY A 201 -11.32 46.84 22.65
C GLY A 201 -11.42 46.94 24.16
N TYR A 202 -10.33 46.53 24.82
CA TYR A 202 -10.00 46.98 26.16
C TYR A 202 -8.84 47.97 26.09
N GLY A 203 -9.19 49.25 26.23
CA GLY A 203 -8.28 50.34 26.52
C GLY A 203 -7.73 50.25 27.94
N ARG A 204 -6.60 50.94 28.16
CA ARG A 204 -5.80 50.96 29.38
C ARG A 204 -6.49 51.64 30.58
N GLY A 205 -6.30 51.03 31.76
CA GLY A 205 -5.99 51.68 33.05
C GLY A 205 -7.10 51.71 34.12
N PRO A 206 -6.80 51.93 35.44
CA PRO A 206 -5.49 51.96 36.12
C PRO A 206 -5.38 51.06 37.40
N LEU A 207 -4.15 51.00 37.94
CA LEU A 207 -3.76 50.47 39.26
C LEU A 207 -4.62 51.05 40.40
N LEU A 208 -5.03 50.19 41.35
CA LEU A 208 -5.15 50.56 42.77
C LEU A 208 -4.65 49.41 43.67
N THR A 209 -3.93 49.84 44.69
CA THR A 209 -3.16 49.10 45.70
C THR A 209 -3.97 48.88 46.98
N ASN A 210 -3.69 47.78 47.69
CA ASN A 210 -3.42 47.68 49.15
C ASN A 210 -4.05 46.46 49.85
N GLY A 211 -3.23 45.77 50.65
CA GLY A 211 -3.64 45.27 51.98
C GLY A 211 -3.77 43.75 52.19
N HIS A 212 -2.65 43.08 52.46
CA HIS A 212 -2.57 41.83 53.26
C HIS A 212 -2.92 42.10 54.76
N PRO A 213 -2.96 41.14 55.73
CA PRO A 213 -2.47 39.74 55.73
C PRO A 213 -3.29 38.67 56.54
N VAL A 214 -2.69 37.47 56.60
CA VAL A 214 -2.62 36.40 57.65
C VAL A 214 -3.61 35.20 57.72
N SER A 215 -2.96 34.03 57.65
CA SER A 215 -3.27 32.58 57.81
C SER A 215 -3.64 32.15 59.26
N PRO A 216 -3.57 30.88 59.76
CA PRO A 216 -3.26 29.54 59.18
C PRO A 216 -4.07 28.33 59.76
N LEU A 217 -3.60 27.09 59.48
CA LEU A 217 -3.73 25.77 60.18
C LEU A 217 -4.69 24.74 59.54
N SER A 218 -4.17 23.66 58.91
CA SER A 218 -3.76 22.33 59.46
C SER A 218 -4.90 21.31 59.29
N SER A 219 -4.77 20.01 58.97
CA SER A 219 -3.70 19.01 59.11
C SER A 219 -4.13 17.69 58.41
N ARG A 220 -3.16 16.86 57.95
CA ARG A 220 -3.03 15.35 57.96
C ARG A 220 -4.28 14.44 57.84
N ALA A 221 -4.29 13.22 57.27
CA ALA A 221 -3.32 12.18 56.86
C ALA A 221 -4.10 11.16 55.96
N SER A 222 -3.55 10.60 54.88
CA SER A 222 -2.79 9.32 54.76
C SER A 222 -3.46 8.07 55.35
N THR A 223 -3.95 7.16 54.49
CA THR A 223 -3.62 5.71 54.45
C THR A 223 -4.18 5.06 53.19
N ALA A 224 -3.33 4.40 52.38
CA ALA A 224 -3.70 3.24 51.58
C ALA A 224 -2.42 2.48 51.20
N THR A 225 -2.31 1.28 51.76
CA THR A 225 -1.22 0.31 51.70
C THR A 225 -1.08 -0.33 50.33
N GLY A 226 0.16 -0.61 49.92
CA GLY A 226 0.50 -1.19 48.64
C GLY A 226 0.35 -2.71 48.56
N SER A 227 0.46 -3.20 47.32
CA SER A 227 0.93 -4.55 47.01
C SER A 227 1.80 -4.48 45.76
N GLU A 228 3.07 -4.83 45.93
CA GLU A 228 4.06 -5.06 44.89
C GLU A 228 3.60 -6.17 43.94
N ILE A 229 3.88 -6.01 42.64
CA ILE A 229 4.07 -7.15 41.74
C ILE A 229 5.23 -6.82 40.81
N GLY A 230 6.23 -7.71 40.87
CA GLY A 230 7.58 -7.51 40.39
C GLY A 230 7.74 -7.50 38.88
N TYR A 231 8.87 -6.90 38.50
CA TYR A 231 9.48 -6.97 37.18
C TYR A 231 9.75 -8.43 36.81
N ALA A 232 9.17 -8.90 35.70
CA ALA A 232 9.56 -10.15 35.07
C ALA A 232 10.54 -9.87 33.92
N GLU A 233 11.65 -10.58 33.99
CA GLU A 233 12.87 -10.43 33.21
C GLU A 233 12.67 -10.68 31.71
N HIS A 234 13.45 -9.93 30.92
CA HIS A 234 13.66 -10.13 29.50
C HIS A 234 14.28 -11.51 29.22
N ILE A 235 13.54 -12.39 28.54
CA ILE A 235 14.09 -13.57 27.88
C ILE A 235 14.47 -13.18 26.45
N PRO A 236 15.76 -13.26 26.03
CA PRO A 236 16.16 -12.94 24.67
C PRO A 236 15.91 -14.15 23.76
N LEU A 237 14.94 -14.05 22.85
CA LEU A 237 14.80 -15.02 21.76
C LEU A 237 15.78 -14.65 20.63
N GLY A 238 16.83 -15.47 20.52
CA GLY A 238 17.44 -15.95 19.27
C GLY A 238 17.83 -14.91 18.22
N GLY A 239 19.12 -14.57 18.16
CA GLY A 239 19.69 -13.65 17.19
C GLY A 239 19.41 -14.00 15.72
N GLN A 240 18.73 -13.10 15.02
CA GLN A 240 18.78 -13.05 13.56
C GLN A 240 20.08 -12.37 13.14
N LYS A 241 20.94 -13.13 12.46
CA LYS A 241 22.19 -12.64 11.89
C LYS A 241 21.90 -11.50 10.91
N ARG A 242 22.51 -10.35 11.22
CA ARG A 242 22.67 -9.17 10.39
C ARG A 242 23.09 -9.57 8.96
N LEU A 243 22.23 -9.36 7.96
CA LEU A 243 22.63 -9.42 6.56
C LEU A 243 23.70 -8.33 6.33
N LYS A 244 24.94 -8.77 6.07
CA LYS A 244 26.06 -7.88 5.77
C LYS A 244 25.75 -7.10 4.49
N ARG A 245 26.02 -5.79 4.52
CA ARG A 245 26.12 -4.97 3.31
C ARG A 245 27.15 -5.62 2.38
N TYR A 246 26.74 -5.96 1.16
CA TYR A 246 27.70 -6.31 0.12
C TYR A 246 28.41 -5.03 -0.36
N PRO A 247 29.73 -5.03 -0.53
CA PRO A 247 30.43 -3.96 -1.23
C PRO A 247 30.02 -3.93 -2.71
N PRO A 248 30.16 -2.80 -3.42
CA PRO A 248 29.90 -2.75 -4.85
C PRO A 248 30.89 -3.68 -5.58
N ASP A 249 30.36 -4.51 -6.48
CA ASP A 249 31.12 -5.42 -7.32
C ASP A 249 31.95 -4.61 -8.35
N PRO A 250 33.27 -4.83 -8.49
CA PRO A 250 34.11 -4.07 -9.40
C PRO A 250 34.09 -4.71 -10.78
N LEU A 251 32.97 -4.63 -11.49
CA LEU A 251 32.90 -4.97 -12.92
C LEU A 251 31.96 -3.99 -13.63
N SER A 252 32.45 -2.77 -13.83
CA SER A 252 31.99 -1.91 -14.91
C SER A 252 32.36 -2.56 -16.26
N PRO A 253 31.44 -2.73 -17.21
CA PRO A 253 31.82 -3.11 -18.57
C PRO A 253 32.61 -1.96 -19.18
N THR A 254 33.88 -2.19 -19.47
CA THR A 254 34.66 -1.37 -20.38
C THR A 254 34.04 -1.45 -21.77
N GLU A 255 34.11 -0.34 -22.52
CA GLU A 255 33.71 -0.27 -23.92
C GLU A 255 34.37 -1.41 -24.72
N GLY A 256 33.61 -2.43 -25.09
CA GLY A 256 34.17 -3.60 -25.78
C GLY A 256 33.17 -4.67 -26.23
N ASP A 257 31.97 -4.76 -25.65
CA ASP A 257 31.00 -5.81 -25.99
C ASP A 257 29.69 -5.25 -26.53
N ARG A 258 29.77 -4.62 -27.71
CA ARG A 258 28.61 -4.48 -28.62
C ARG A 258 28.75 -5.50 -29.74
N ARG A 259 28.27 -6.73 -29.54
CA ARG A 259 27.98 -7.63 -30.68
C ARG A 259 27.12 -8.86 -30.38
N VAL A 260 26.06 -8.78 -29.57
CA VAL A 260 24.98 -9.81 -29.62
C VAL A 260 23.62 -9.21 -29.26
N TRP A 261 23.09 -8.34 -30.11
CA TRP A 261 21.66 -8.06 -30.18
C TRP A 261 21.30 -7.96 -31.66
N GLY A 262 20.62 -8.98 -32.16
CA GLY A 262 20.19 -9.08 -33.56
C GLY A 262 19.18 -7.98 -33.89
N ASP A 263 19.46 -7.28 -34.98
CA ASP A 263 18.66 -6.24 -35.58
C ASP A 263 17.39 -6.83 -36.25
N PRO A 264 16.17 -6.30 -36.02
CA PRO A 264 14.99 -6.67 -36.79
C PRO A 264 14.85 -5.72 -37.98
N GLY A 265 15.57 -6.01 -39.06
CA GLY A 265 15.47 -5.34 -40.36
C GLY A 265 15.15 -6.34 -41.47
N GLY A 266 14.09 -6.09 -42.23
CA GLY A 266 13.50 -7.03 -43.18
C GLY A 266 14.32 -7.35 -44.42
N LEU A 267 13.88 -8.35 -45.19
CA LEU A 267 13.36 -8.20 -46.56
C LEU A 267 13.18 -9.57 -47.25
N HIS A 268 12.16 -9.60 -48.13
CA HIS A 268 11.99 -10.44 -49.32
C HIS A 268 11.42 -11.86 -49.23
N SER A 269 10.12 -11.92 -49.57
CA SER A 269 9.56 -12.67 -50.69
C SER A 269 10.50 -13.64 -51.44
N ARG A 270 10.20 -14.94 -51.35
CA ARG A 270 10.47 -15.90 -52.42
C ARG A 270 9.19 -16.69 -52.72
N ALA A 271 8.56 -16.33 -53.83
CA ALA A 271 7.67 -17.21 -54.55
C ALA A 271 8.54 -18.25 -55.26
N SER A 272 8.29 -19.53 -54.99
CA SER A 272 8.88 -20.64 -55.73
C SER A 272 7.77 -21.26 -56.59
N SER A 273 7.92 -21.06 -57.89
CA SER A 273 7.24 -21.79 -58.95
C SER A 273 7.56 -23.29 -58.85
N ILE A 274 6.53 -24.13 -58.77
CA ILE A 274 6.61 -25.53 -59.19
C ILE A 274 5.57 -25.74 -60.28
N SER A 275 6.10 -26.10 -61.44
CA SER A 275 5.41 -26.59 -62.61
C SER A 275 4.94 -28.03 -62.39
N GLU A 276 3.66 -28.30 -62.60
CA GLU A 276 3.21 -29.63 -63.03
C GLU A 276 2.19 -29.47 -64.15
N ARG A 277 2.57 -29.99 -65.32
CA ARG A 277 1.70 -30.24 -66.48
C ARG A 277 2.10 -31.62 -66.98
N SER A 278 1.24 -32.62 -66.79
CA SER A 278 0.90 -33.64 -67.78
C SER A 278 0.15 -34.83 -67.15
N GLY A 279 -1.01 -35.17 -67.71
CA GLY A 279 -1.39 -36.58 -67.89
C GLY A 279 -2.76 -37.00 -67.36
N ALA A 280 -3.66 -37.28 -68.33
CA ALA A 280 -4.96 -37.95 -68.26
C ALA A 280 -6.17 -37.12 -67.77
#